data_AF-A0A8T5NJB1-F1
#
_entry.id   AF-A0A8T5NJB1-F1
#
_cell.length_a   1.000
_cell.length_b   1.000
_cell.length_c   1.000
_cell.angle_alpha   90.00
_cell.angle_beta   90.00
_cell.angle_gamma   90.00
#
_symmetry.space_group_name_H-M   'P 1'
#
loop_
_entity.id
_entity.type
_entity.pdbx_description
1 polymer ?
#
loop_
_entity_poly.entity_id
_entity_poly.type
_entity_poly.pdbx_seq_one_letter_code
_entity_poly.pdbx_strand_id
1 'polypeptide(L)' 'MDIFDVLAAISARKNSFINSGINENNALMRAERDVSDEYHISLLDIRTLVGEKRNQKEVRRYRSQKV' A
#
# COMPACT_ATOMS: atom_id res chain seq x y z
N MET A 1 11.01 -13.35 -0.71
CA MET A 1 9.64 -13.22 -0.17
C MET A 1 8.66 -13.39 -1.32
N ASP A 2 7.58 -14.12 -1.11
CA ASP A 2 6.59 -14.37 -2.16
C ASP A 2 5.56 -13.23 -2.25
N ILE A 3 4.93 -13.08 -3.41
CA ILE A 3 3.84 -12.13 -3.65
C ILE A 3 2.68 -12.35 -2.66
N PHE A 4 2.43 -13.61 -2.28
CA PHE A 4 1.42 -13.96 -1.29
C PHE A 4 1.77 -13.50 0.12
N ASP A 5 3.05 -13.55 0.49
CA ASP A 5 3.51 -13.03 1.79
C ASP A 5 3.32 -11.50 1.87
N VAL A 6 3.60 -10.79 0.77
CA VAL A 6 3.39 -9.33 0.68
C VAL A 6 1.91 -9.02 0.90
N LEU A 7 1.01 -9.71 0.18
CA LEU A 7 -0.43 -9.49 0.29
C LEU A 7 -0.96 -9.85 1.68
N ALA A 8 -0.45 -10.93 2.29
CA ALA A 8 -0.81 -11.32 3.65
C ALA A 8 -0.40 -10.25 4.68
N ALA A 9 0.82 -9.70 4.55
CA ALA A 9 1.31 -8.63 5.42
C ALA A 9 0.47 -7.35 5.30
N ILE A 10 0.11 -6.96 4.08
CA ILE A 10 -0.78 -5.81 3.83
C ILE A 10 -2.14 -6.04 4.50
N SER A 11 -2.73 -7.22 4.28
CA SER A 11 -4.05 -7.57 4.83
C SER A 11 -4.04 -7.56 6.37
N ALA A 12 -3.03 -8.16 6.99
CA ALA A 12 -2.89 -8.19 8.44
C ALA A 12 -2.77 -6.78 9.05
N ARG A 13 -1.92 -5.91 8.46
CA ARG A 13 -1.78 -4.51 8.90
C ARG A 13 -3.04 -3.69 8.68
N LYS A 14 -3.69 -3.85 7.52
CA LYS A 14 -4.97 -3.17 7.23
C LYS A 14 -6.00 -3.49 8.31
N ASN A 15 -6.16 -4.77 8.64
CA ASN A 15 -7.12 -5.20 9.66
C ASN A 15 -6.75 -4.68 11.05
N SER A 16 -5.46 -4.65 11.41
CA SER A 16 -5.01 -4.04 12.66
C SER A 16 -5.38 -2.56 12.75
N PHE A 17 -5.17 -1.79 11.68
CA PHE A 17 -5.57 -0.38 11.62
C PHE A 17 -7.08 -0.18 11.68
N ILE A 18 -7.86 -1.00 10.97
CA ILE A 18 -9.33 -0.97 11.04
C ILE A 18 -9.79 -1.25 12.48
N ASN A 19 -9.22 -2.25 13.14
CA ASN A 19 -9.53 -2.58 14.52
C ASN A 19 -9.17 -1.46 15.50
N SER A 20 -8.19 -0.62 15.17
CA SER A 20 -7.86 0.60 15.93
C SER A 20 -8.77 1.80 15.63
N GLY A 21 -9.80 1.64 14.79
CA GLY A 21 -10.76 2.69 14.43
C GLY A 21 -10.36 3.56 13.24
N ILE A 22 -9.36 3.14 12.44
CA ILE A 22 -8.97 3.85 11.22
C ILE A 22 -9.90 3.42 10.07
N ASN A 23 -10.40 4.39 9.29
CA ASN A 23 -11.16 4.12 8.08
C ASN A 23 -10.40 3.19 7.12
N GLU A 24 -11.10 2.26 6.46
CA GLU A 24 -10.52 1.24 5.59
C GLU A 24 -9.55 1.82 4.53
N ASN A 25 -9.91 2.92 3.86
CA ASN A 25 -9.03 3.55 2.87
C ASN A 25 -7.72 4.05 3.49
N ASN A 26 -7.80 4.65 4.68
CA ASN A 26 -6.61 5.14 5.40
C ASN A 26 -5.80 3.98 5.98
N ALA A 27 -6.47 2.93 6.45
CA ALA A 27 -5.85 1.71 6.95
C ALA A 27 -5.06 1.01 5.83
N LEU A 28 -5.63 0.90 4.64
CA LEU A 28 -4.96 0.34 3.47
C LEU A 28 -3.74 1.17 3.08
N MET A 29 -3.88 2.50 2.97
CA MET A 29 -2.74 3.39 2.65
C MET A 29 -1.57 3.25 3.62
N ARG A 30 -1.86 3.13 4.91
CA ARG A 30 -0.82 2.93 5.94
C ARG A 30 -0.19 1.55 5.82
N ALA A 31 -1.01 0.51 5.67
CA ALA A 31 -0.54 -0.86 5.51
C ALA A 31 0.37 -1.02 4.29
N GLU A 32 0.00 -0.46 3.14
CA GLU A 32 0.84 -0.47 1.93
C GLU A 32 2.18 0.21 2.15
N ARG A 33 2.20 1.34 2.88
CA ARG A 33 3.43 2.09 3.16
C ARG A 33 4.34 1.33 4.12
N ASP A 34 3.80 0.79 5.20
CA ASP A 34 4.56 0.02 6.17
C ASP A 34 5.18 -1.23 5.52
N VAL A 35 4.43 -1.92 4.64
CA VAL A 35 4.92 -3.06 3.85
C VAL A 35 5.98 -2.61 2.83
N SER A 36 5.79 -1.45 2.19
CA SER A 36 6.79 -0.89 1.26
C SER A 36 8.13 -0.67 1.96
N ASP A 37 8.10 -0.07 3.14
CA ASP A 37 9.30 0.24 3.92
C ASP A 37 9.96 -1.03 4.48
N GLU A 38 9.19 -1.99 4.99
CA GLU A 38 9.71 -3.23 5.58
C GLU A 38 10.32 -4.18 4.53
N TYR A 39 9.65 -4.36 3.40
CA TYR A 39 10.09 -5.31 2.37
C TYR A 39 10.94 -4.68 1.29
N HIS A 40 11.20 -3.37 1.39
CA HIS A 40 11.95 -2.58 0.41
C HIS A 40 11.38 -2.71 -1.01
N ILE A 41 10.07 -2.91 -1.11
CA ILE A 41 9.32 -2.97 -2.38
C ILE A 41 8.77 -1.58 -2.64
N SER A 42 8.79 -1.14 -3.90
CA SER A 42 8.23 0.17 -4.20
C SER A 42 6.72 0.20 -3.90
N LEU A 43 6.26 1.30 -3.29
CA LEU A 43 4.84 1.51 -3.03
C LEU A 43 4.00 1.44 -4.32
N LEU A 44 4.61 1.77 -5.46
CA LEU A 44 3.97 1.65 -6.76
C LEU A 44 3.70 0.18 -7.10
N ASP A 45 4.70 -0.68 -6.96
CA ASP A 45 4.55 -2.11 -7.24
C ASP A 45 3.51 -2.72 -6.30
N ILE A 46 3.55 -2.40 -5.01
CA ILE A 46 2.54 -2.83 -4.03
C ILE A 46 1.13 -2.42 -4.47
N ARG A 47 0.92 -1.18 -4.89
CA ARG A 47 -0.40 -0.71 -5.36
C ARG A 47 -0.85 -1.40 -6.63
N THR A 48 0.07 -1.71 -7.53
CA THR A 48 -0.21 -2.54 -8.70
C THR A 48 -0.64 -3.95 -8.29
N LEU A 49 0.00 -4.53 -7.27
CA LEU A 49 -0.36 -5.86 -6.73
C LEU A 49 -1.73 -5.89 -6.06
N VAL A 50 -2.06 -4.88 -5.25
CA VAL A 50 -3.35 -4.77 -4.56
C VAL A 50 -4.50 -4.52 -5.56
N GLY A 51 -4.19 -4.17 -6.81
CA GLY A 51 -5.19 -3.94 -7.84
C GLY A 51 -5.99 -2.65 -7.61
N GLU A 52 -5.48 -1.74 -6.78
CA GLU A 52 -6.08 -0.43 -6.61
C GLU A 52 -6.03 0.31 -7.95
N LYS A 53 -7.16 0.33 -8.67
CA LYS A 53 -7.43 1.30 -9.73
C LYS A 53 -7.61 2.68 -9.10
N ARG A 54 -6.62 3.20 -8.37
CA ARG A 54 -6.60 4.61 -8.02
C ARG A 54 -6.52 5.37 -9.33
N ASN A 55 -7.51 6.23 -9.55
CA ASN A 55 -7.56 7.18 -10.64
C ASN A 55 -6.13 7.71 -10.91
N GLN A 56 -5.64 7.52 -12.14
CA GLN A 56 -4.27 7.82 -12.62
C GLN A 56 -3.70 9.20 -12.24
N LYS A 57 -4.50 10.09 -11.64
CA LYS A 57 -4.12 11.41 -11.17
C LYS A 57 -3.11 11.39 -10.01
N GLU A 58 -3.17 10.43 -9.08
CA GLU A 58 -2.20 10.39 -7.95
C GLU A 58 -0.87 9.72 -8.31
N VAL A 59 -0.88 8.72 -9.20
CA VAL A 59 0.36 8.08 -9.70
C VAL A 59 1.27 9.12 -10.38
N ARG A 60 0.68 10.12 -11.04
CA ARG A 60 1.44 11.23 -11.66
C ARG A 60 2.10 12.14 -10.62
N ARG A 61 1.53 12.31 -9.42
CA ARG A 61 2.07 13.19 -8.37
C ARG A 61 3.41 12.68 -7.83
N TYR A 62 3.56 11.37 -7.67
CA TYR A 62 4.84 10.75 -7.29
C TYR A 62 5.88 10.82 -8.41
N ARG A 63 5.45 10.79 -9.68
CA ARG A 63 6.34 10.92 -10.85
C ARG A 63 6.92 12.33 -10.99
N SER A 64 6.23 13.35 -10.50
CA SER A 64 6.67 14.75 -10.53
C SER A 64 7.62 15.15 -9.38
N GLN A 65 7.89 14.28 -8.41
CA GLN A 65 8.84 14.54 -7.31
C GLN A 65 10.26 14.01 -7.58
N LYS A 66 10.52 13.49 -8.78
CA LYS A 66 11.85 13.01 -9.24
C LYS A 66 12.38 13.81 -10.45
N VAL A 67 12.07 15.09 -10.53
CA VAL A 67 12.71 16.04 -11.49
C VAL A 67 13.27 17.22 -10.74
#